data_AF-A0A7C6EHF2-F1
#
_entry.id   AF-A0A7C6EHF2-F1
#
_cell.length_a   1.000
_cell.length_b   1.000
_cell.length_c   1.000
_cell.angle_alpha   90.00
_cell.angle_beta   90.00
_cell.angle_gamma   90.00
#
_symmetry.space_group_name_H-M   'P 1'
#
loop_
_entity.id
_entity.type
_entity.pdbx_description
1 polymer ?
#
loop_
_entity_poly.entity_id
_entity_poly.type
_entity_poly.pdbx_seq_one_letter_code
_entity_poly.pdbx_strand_id
1 'polypeptide(L)' 'MIFSIERFWEHYKNKYRAINIAALYARKVKDEQLQGLIDKKVNPIKEALIKCSVGVIKYKE' A
#
# COMPACT_ATOMS: atom_id res chain seq x y z
N MET A 1 -13.02 -5.03 -11.02
CA MET A 1 -11.55 -5.19 -11.19
C MET A 1 -11.12 -6.30 -10.25
N ILE A 2 -10.87 -7.51 -10.77
CA ILE A 2 -10.43 -8.65 -9.96
C ILE A 2 -8.93 -8.45 -9.71
N PHE A 3 -8.57 -8.17 -8.46
CA PHE A 3 -7.19 -7.93 -8.07
C PHE A 3 -6.50 -9.30 -7.97
N SER A 4 -5.68 -9.67 -8.97
CA SER A 4 -4.90 -10.91 -8.88
C SER A 4 -3.77 -10.69 -7.88
N ILE A 5 -3.81 -11.46 -6.79
CA ILE A 5 -2.81 -11.40 -5.72
C ILE A 5 -1.41 -11.74 -6.24
N GLU A 6 -1.32 -12.49 -7.34
CA GLU A 6 -0.06 -12.91 -7.94
C GLU A 6 0.74 -11.74 -8.54
N ARG A 7 0.05 -10.70 -9.04
CA ARG A 7 0.70 -9.50 -9.58
C ARG A 7 1.21 -8.56 -8.50
N PHE A 8 0.72 -8.69 -7.28
CA PHE A 8 1.00 -7.76 -6.20
C PHE A 8 2.48 -7.72 -5.78
N TRP A 9 3.18 -8.86 -5.91
CA TRP A 9 4.57 -8.98 -5.49
C TRP A 9 5.56 -9.04 -6.65
N GLU A 10 5.14 -8.88 -7.91
CA GLU A 10 6.07 -8.89 -9.07
C GLU A 10 7.14 -7.80 -8.96
N HIS A 11 6.80 -6.67 -8.35
CA HIS A 11 7.72 -5.54 -8.12
C HIS A 11 8.59 -5.70 -6.86
N TYR A 12 8.42 -6.78 -6.09
CA TYR A 12 9.09 -6.96 -4.81
C TYR A 12 9.80 -8.31 -4.73
N LYS A 13 10.86 -8.37 -3.92
CA LYS A 13 11.70 -9.56 -3.78
C LYS A 13 10.94 -10.81 -3.33
N ASN A 14 9.88 -10.65 -2.54
CA ASN A 14 8.99 -11.74 -2.13
C ASN A 14 7.63 -11.20 -1.63
N LYS A 15 6.63 -12.10 -1.53
CA LYS A 15 5.27 -11.78 -1.08
C LYS A 15 5.20 -11.17 0.32
N TYR A 16 6.05 -11.60 1.25
CA TYR A 16 6.06 -11.09 2.63
C TYR A 16 6.53 -9.64 2.70
N ARG A 17 7.55 -9.30 1.90
CA ARG A 17 8.07 -7.93 1.79
C ARG A 17 7.02 -7.00 1.17
N ALA A 18 6.31 -7.46 0.15
CA ALA A 18 5.22 -6.70 -0.46
C ALA A 18 4.10 -6.40 0.56
N ILE A 19 3.74 -7.39 1.39
CA ILE A 19 2.75 -7.23 2.47
C ILE A 19 3.24 -6.24 3.53
N ASN A 20 4.50 -6.36 3.98
CA ASN A 20 5.07 -5.44 4.97
C ASN A 20 5.07 -4.00 4.47
N ILE A 21 5.49 -3.79 3.21
CA ILE A 21 5.50 -2.45 2.59
C ILE A 21 4.08 -1.89 2.47
N ALA A 22 3.10 -2.71 2.07
CA ALA A 22 1.71 -2.28 2.02
C ALA A 22 1.16 -1.93 3.41
N ALA A 23 1.48 -2.71 4.44
CA ALA A 23 1.04 -2.44 5.81
C ALA A 23 1.62 -1.12 6.34
N LEU A 24 2.91 -0.87 6.09
CA LEU A 24 3.56 0.39 6.45
C LEU A 24 2.94 1.58 5.72
N TYR A 25 2.67 1.44 4.43
CA TYR A 25 2.02 2.49 3.65
C TYR A 25 0.58 2.75 4.13
N ALA A 26 -0.21 1.70 4.42
CA ALA A 26 -1.56 1.85 4.96
C ALA A 26 -1.55 2.60 6.30
N ARG A 27 -0.56 2.34 7.15
CA ARG A 27 -0.37 3.10 8.40
C ARG A 27 -0.06 4.56 8.12
N LYS A 28 0.87 4.86 7.21
CA LYS A 28 1.17 6.24 6.79
C LYS A 28 -0.09 6.97 6.30
N VAL A 29 -0.89 6.35 5.44
CA VAL A 29 -2.14 6.95 4.96
C VAL A 29 -3.13 7.21 6.11
N LYS A 30 -3.19 6.32 7.09
CA LYS A 30 -4.02 6.52 8.30
C LYS A 30 -3.53 7.71 9.12
N ASP A 31 -2.22 7.87 9.28
CA ASP A 31 -1.63 9.00 9.99
C ASP A 31 -1.87 10.32 9.24
N GLU A 32 -1.73 10.32 7.92
CA GLU A 32 -2.05 11.46 7.06
C GLU A 32 -3.55 11.83 7.12
N GLN A 33 -4.45 10.85 7.26
CA GLN A 33 -5.87 11.10 7.50
C GLN A 33 -6.14 11.75 8.87
N LEU A 34 -5.40 11.34 9.91
CA LEU A 34 -5.50 11.94 11.25
C LEU A 34 -5.02 13.40 11.25
N GLN A 35 -4.01 13.70 10.42
CA GLN A 35 -3.49 15.05 10.20
C GLN A 35 -4.35 15.90 9.27
N GLY A 36 -5.41 15.33 8.66
CA GLY A 36 -6.27 16.04 7.71
C GLY A 36 -5.66 16.25 6.32
N LEU A 37 -4.55 15.56 6.00
CA LEU A 37 -3.86 15.64 4.71
C LEU A 37 -4.52 14.75 3.65
N ILE A 38 -5.27 13.73 4.06
CA ILE A 38 -5.99 12.80 3.18
C ILE A 38 -7.45 12.70 3.62
N ASP A 39 -8.37 12.58 2.65
CA ASP A 39 -9.80 12.39 2.91
C ASP A 39 -10.04 11.10 3.71
N LYS A 40 -10.83 11.19 4.78
CA LYS A 40 -11.21 10.08 5.66
C LYS A 40 -11.99 8.97 4.94
N LYS A 41 -12.58 9.25 3.77
CA LYS A 41 -13.29 8.27 2.93
C LYS A 41 -12.34 7.33 2.19
N VAL A 42 -11.07 7.69 2.04
CA VAL A 42 -10.07 6.81 1.42
C VAL A 42 -9.85 5.61 2.34
N ASN A 43 -9.95 4.39 1.81
CA ASN A 43 -9.60 3.19 2.56
C ASN A 43 -8.07 2.99 2.49
N PRO A 44 -7.35 3.10 3.62
CA PRO A 44 -5.88 3.03 3.62
C PRO A 44 -5.33 1.69 3.10
N ILE A 45 -6.05 0.59 3.39
CA ILE A 45 -5.65 -0.76 2.96
C ILE A 45 -5.82 -0.87 1.44
N LYS A 46 -6.98 -0.44 0.91
CA LYS A 46 -7.24 -0.50 -0.53
C LYS A 46 -6.22 0.34 -1.30
N GLU A 47 -5.92 1.53 -0.81
CA GLU A 47 -4.94 2.43 -1.43
C GLU A 47 -3.52 1.84 -1.39
N ALA A 48 -3.12 1.26 -0.25
CA ALA A 48 -1.84 0.58 -0.12
C ALA A 48 -1.72 -0.60 -1.09
N LEU A 49 -2.78 -1.41 -1.23
CA LEU A 49 -2.78 -2.55 -2.14
C LEU A 49 -2.61 -2.10 -3.60
N ILE A 50 -3.37 -1.08 -4.01
CA ILE A 50 -3.28 -0.50 -5.36
C ILE A 50 -1.86 0.02 -5.61
N LYS A 51 -1.34 0.88 -4.73
CA LYS A 51 0.00 1.46 -4.92
C LYS A 51 1.13 0.45 -4.83
N CYS A 52 0.97 -0.61 -4.04
CA CYS A 52 1.94 -1.72 -4.04
C CYS A 52 1.89 -2.47 -5.37
N SER A 53 0.72 -2.77 -5.92
CA SER A 53 0.60 -3.51 -7.19
C SER A 53 1.20 -2.80 -8.40
N VAL A 54 1.31 -1.47 -8.36
CA VAL A 54 1.96 -0.68 -9.42
C VAL A 54 3.44 -0.42 -9.13
N GLY A 55 3.99 -0.96 -8.03
CA GLY A 55 5.40 -0.79 -7.66
C GLY A 55 5.79 0.65 -7.29
N VAL A 56 4.82 1.52 -7.00
CA VAL A 56 5.06 2.95 -6.74
C VAL A 56 5.61 3.19 -5.32
N ILE A 57 5.42 2.23 -4.40
CA ILE A 57 5.88 2.35 -3.02
C ILE A 57 7.36 1.98 -2.92
N LYS A 58 8.22 2.98 -3.10
CA LYS A 58 9.65 2.88 -2.75
C LYS A 58 9.81 3.15 -1.24
N TYR A 59 9.61 2.11 -0.44
CA TYR A 59 9.96 2.19 0.98
C TYR A 59 11.49 2.12 1.10
N LYS A 60 12.13 3.27 1.40
CA LYS A 60 13.49 3.27 1.96
C LYS A 60 13.31 3.07 3.47
N GLU A 61 13.86 1.97 3.98
CA GLU A 61 14.09 1.81 5.42
C GLU A 61 14.90 2.97 5.98
#